data_AF-A0A833YV75-F1
#
_entry.id   AF-A0A833YV75-F1
#
_cell.length_a   1.000
_cell.length_b   1.000
_cell.length_c   1.000
_cell.angle_alpha   90.00
_cell.angle_beta   90.00
_cell.angle_gamma   90.00
#
_symmetry.space_group_name_H-M   'P 1'
#
loop_
_entity.id
_entity.type
_entity.pdbx_description
1 polymer ?
#
loop_
_entity_poly.entity_id
_entity_poly.type
_entity_poly.pdbx_seq_one_letter_code
_entity_poly.pdbx_strand_id
1 'polypeptide(L)' 'MEAAIALEKNVSQALLGLPALGPTHTDPHLCDFPENHFLDEQAKLTKMGDHLTDLRRLADPQYLLQRLTLRHD' A
#
# COMPACT_ATOMS: atom_id res chain seq x y z
N MET A 1 -3.97 -1.12 -13.87
CA MET A 1 -3.88 -0.41 -12.57
C MET A 1 -3.63 -1.38 -11.42
N GLU A 2 -4.42 -2.46 -11.29
CA GLU A 2 -4.22 -3.45 -10.22
C GLU A 2 -2.84 -4.10 -10.21
N ALA A 3 -2.30 -4.47 -11.38
CA ALA A 3 -0.94 -5.00 -11.50
C ALA A 3 0.13 -3.99 -11.02
N ALA A 4 -0.07 -2.69 -11.28
CA ALA A 4 0.83 -1.64 -10.82
C ALA A 4 0.73 -1.47 -9.29
N ILE A 5 -0.47 -1.47 -8.72
CA ILE A 5 -0.69 -1.42 -7.27
C ILE A 5 -0.07 -2.63 -6.56
N ALA A 6 -0.20 -3.82 -7.15
CA ALA A 6 0.43 -5.04 -6.61
C ALA A 6 1.96 -4.96 -6.66
N LEU A 7 2.52 -4.44 -7.75
CA LEU A 7 3.96 -4.21 -7.87
C LEU A 7 4.45 -3.21 -6.83
N GLU A 8 3.76 -2.08 -6.68
CA GLU A 8 4.06 -1.06 -5.67
C GLU A 8 4.07 -1.66 -4.26
N LYS A 9 3.04 -2.43 -3.88
CA LYS A 9 2.98 -3.10 -2.57
C LYS A 9 4.16 -4.05 -2.35
N ASN A 10 4.56 -4.80 -3.37
CA ASN A 10 5.72 -5.69 -3.29
C ASN A 10 7.02 -4.90 -3.10
N VAL A 11 7.18 -3.76 -3.78
CA VAL A 11 8.34 -2.87 -3.62
C VAL A 11 8.37 -2.26 -2.21
N SER A 12 7.23 -1.77 -1.71
CA SER A 12 7.12 -1.25 -0.33
C SER A 12 7.57 -2.28 0.70
N GLN A 13 7.10 -3.53 0.57
CA GLN A 13 7.43 -4.61 1.48
C GLN A 13 8.90 -5.01 1.40
N ALA A 14 9.49 -5.01 0.20
CA ALA A 14 10.91 -5.28 0.02
C ALA A 14 11.79 -4.20 0.66
N LEU A 15 11.42 -2.93 0.55
CA LEU A 15 12.14 -1.82 1.19
C LEU A 15 12.05 -1.88 2.72
N LEU A 16 10.87 -2.16 3.27
CA LEU A 16 10.69 -2.34 4.73
C LEU A 16 11.42 -3.56 5.28
N GLY A 17 11.60 -4.59 4.46
CA GLY A 17 12.32 -5.81 4.82
C GLY A 17 13.85 -5.72 4.67
N LEU A 18 14.36 -4.68 4.01
CA LEU A 18 15.80 -4.51 3.74
C LEU A 18 16.66 -4.53 5.04
N PRO A 19 16.26 -3.87 6.14
CA PRO A 19 17.01 -3.91 7.40
C PRO A 19 17.02 -5.30 8.08
N ALA A 20 16.03 -6.15 7.78
CA ALA A 20 15.89 -7.47 8.39
C ALA A 20 16.78 -8.56 7.75
N LEU A 21 17.44 -8.26 6.62
CA LEU A 21 18.26 -9.22 5.87
C LEU A 21 19.64 -9.52 6.50
N GLY A 22 20.00 -8.85 7.59
CA GLY A 22 21.05 -9.35 8.50
C GLY A 22 21.88 -8.25 9.17
N PRO A 23 22.14 -8.37 10.50
CA PRO A 23 22.90 -7.37 11.29
C PRO A 23 24.40 -7.33 10.95
N THR A 24 24.91 -8.29 10.18
CA THR A 24 26.33 -8.41 9.83
C THR A 24 26.77 -7.47 8.71
N HIS A 25 25.83 -6.88 7.96
CA HIS A 25 26.09 -6.00 6.82
C HIS A 25 25.08 -4.85 6.70
N THR A 26 24.37 -4.51 7.79
CA THR A 26 23.43 -3.38 7.79
C THR A 26 24.24 -2.08 7.78
N ASP A 27 24.62 -1.64 6.58
CA ASP A 27 25.17 -0.31 6.37
C ASP A 27 24.09 0.71 6.78
N PRO A 28 24.38 1.63 7.72
CA PRO A 28 23.45 2.68 8.11
C PRO A 28 22.89 3.45 6.91
N HIS A 29 23.72 3.71 5.89
CA HIS A 29 23.27 4.36 4.65
C HIS A 29 22.28 3.50 3.85
N LEU A 30 22.35 2.16 3.92
CA LEU A 30 21.38 1.29 3.25
C LEU A 30 20.02 1.28 3.96
N CYS A 31 19.96 1.59 5.25
CA CYS A 31 18.68 1.74 5.99
C CYS A 31 18.13 3.16 5.88
N ASP A 32 18.99 4.17 5.98
CA ASP A 32 18.60 5.58 5.93
C ASP A 32 18.11 6.00 4.53
N PHE A 33 18.62 5.35 3.47
CA PHE A 33 18.30 5.70 2.08
C PHE A 33 16.83 5.43 1.72
N PRO A 34 16.26 4.23 1.93
CA PRO A 34 14.82 4.01 1.76
C PRO A 34 13.95 4.93 2.61
N GLU A 35 14.32 5.14 3.88
CA GLU A 35 13.55 5.96 4.83
C GLU A 35 13.43 7.42 4.37
N ASN A 36 14.54 8.03 3.95
CA ASN A 36 14.56 9.44 3.57
C ASN A 36 14.06 9.71 2.15
N HIS A 37 14.11 8.73 1.24
CA HIS A 37 13.86 8.98 -0.19
C HIS A 37 12.64 8.27 -0.76
N PHE A 38 12.21 7.14 -0.19
CA PHE A 38 11.21 6.28 -0.83
C PHE A 38 9.99 5.98 0.03
N LEU A 39 10.13 5.83 1.35
CA LEU A 39 9.01 5.42 2.21
C LEU A 39 7.83 6.40 2.19
N ASP A 40 8.08 7.71 2.19
CA ASP A 40 7.01 8.73 2.15
C ASP A 40 6.24 8.70 0.82
N GLU A 41 6.95 8.63 -0.31
CA GLU A 41 6.34 8.53 -1.63
C GLU A 41 5.56 7.21 -1.79
N GLN A 42 6.10 6.12 -1.29
CA GLN A 42 5.47 4.81 -1.34
C GLN A 42 4.20 4.72 -0.47
N ALA A 43 4.17 5.42 0.66
CA ALA A 43 2.97 5.57 1.48
C ALA A 43 1.85 6.33 0.74
N LYS A 44 2.20 7.40 0.01
CA LYS A 44 1.24 8.14 -0.83
C LYS A 44 0.65 7.26 -1.92
N LEU A 45 1.48 6.48 -2.61
CA LEU A 45 1.03 5.55 -3.66
C LEU A 45 0.13 4.45 -3.12
N THR A 46 0.46 3.88 -1.95
CA THR A 46 -0.37 2.87 -1.29
C THR A 46 -1.76 3.44 -0.97
N LYS A 47 -1.82 4.66 -0.42
CA LYS A 47 -3.08 5.35 -0.11
C LYS A 47 -3.94 5.59 -1.35
N MET A 48 -3.32 5.93 -2.50
CA MET A 48 -4.05 6.05 -3.77
C MET A 48 -4.60 4.70 -4.24
N GLY A 49 -3.84 3.61 -4.06
CA GLY A 49 -4.29 2.25 -4.34
C GLY A 49 -5.50 1.82 -3.53
N ASP A 50 -5.54 2.19 -2.23
CA ASP A 50 -6.66 1.90 -1.35
C ASP A 50 -7.91 2.68 -1.78
N HIS A 51 -7.78 3.96 -2.13
CA HIS A 51 -8.89 4.76 -2.66
C HIS A 51 -9.47 4.18 -3.95
N LEU A 52 -8.63 3.66 -4.85
CA LEU A 52 -9.09 2.99 -6.07
C LEU A 52 -9.84 1.70 -5.77
N THR A 53 -9.39 0.96 -4.75
CA THR A 53 -10.06 -0.26 -4.28
C THR A 53 -11.43 0.07 -3.69
N ASP A 54 -11.53 1.14 -2.90
CA ASP A 54 -12.79 1.62 -2.34
C ASP A 54 -13.76 2.09 -3.44
N LEU A 55 -13.28 2.85 -4.43
CA LEU A 55 -14.09 3.27 -5.58
C LEU A 55 -14.62 2.07 -6.36
N ARG A 56 -13.81 1.01 -6.54
CA ARG A 56 -14.25 -0.22 -7.20
C ARG A 56 -15.32 -0.96 -6.40
N ARG A 57 -15.20 -1.03 -5.07
CA ARG A 57 -16.26 -1.57 -4.20
C ARG A 57 -17.53 -0.74 -4.27
N LEU A 58 -17.41 0.59 -4.28
CA LEU A 58 -18.54 1.50 -4.42
C LEU A 58 -19.23 1.39 -5.79
N ALA A 59 -18.50 1.01 -6.83
CA ALA A 59 -19.08 0.75 -8.14
C ALA A 59 -19.78 -0.62 -8.23
N ASP A 60 -19.61 -1.49 -7.22
CA ASP A 60 -20.28 -2.78 -7.16
C ASP A 60 -21.76 -2.60 -6.74
N PRO A 61 -22.72 -2.98 -7.61
CA PRO A 61 -24.14 -2.79 -7.31
C PRO A 61 -24.62 -3.57 -6.08
N GLN A 62 -24.01 -4.72 -5.77
CA GLN A 62 -24.38 -5.55 -4.63
C GLN A 62 -23.86 -4.93 -3.32
N TYR A 63 -22.64 -4.36 -3.34
CA TYR A 63 -22.10 -3.59 -2.23
C TYR A 63 -22.91 -2.33 -1.94
N LEU A 64 -23.33 -1.59 -2.98
CA LEU A 64 -24.21 -0.43 -2.83
C LEU A 64 -25.56 -0.82 -2.23
N LEU A 65 -26.16 -1.91 -2.73
CA LEU A 65 -27.42 -2.44 -2.21
C LEU A 65 -27.30 -2.78 -0.71
N GLN A 66 -26.22 -3.47 -0.32
CA GLN A 66 -25.96 -3.87 1.06
C GLN A 66 -25.74 -2.66 1.99
N ARG A 67 -25.03 -1.62 1.53
CA ARG A 67 -24.87 -0.36 2.28
C ARG A 67 -26.15 0.44 2.41
N LEU A 68 -26.99 0.47 1.39
CA LEU A 68 -28.25 1.21 1.42
C LEU A 68 -29.28 0.52 2.32
N THR A 69 -29.32 -0.81 2.34
CA THR A 69 -30.19 -1.58 3.24
C THR A 69 -29.74 -1.48 4.70
N LEU A 70 -28.44 -1.58 4.98
CA LEU A 70 -27.91 -1.45 6.36
C LEU A 70 -27.95 -0.03 6.96
N ARG A 71 -28.27 1.00 6.17
CA ARG A 71 -28.42 2.39 6.68
C ARG A 71 -29.88 2.75 7.03
N HIS A 72 -30.82 1.84 6.84
CA HIS A 72 -32.24 2.04 7.14
C HIS A 72 -32.72 1.30 8.39
N ASP A 73 -31.82 0.62 9.12
CA ASP A 73 -32.00 0.14 10.50
C ASP A 73 -31.19 1.03 11.46
#